data_AF-A0A961KSS1-F1
#
_entry.id   AF-A0A961KSS1-F1
#
_cell.length_a   1.000
_cell.length_b   1.000
_cell.length_c   1.000
_cell.angle_alpha   90.00
_cell.angle_beta   90.00
_cell.angle_gamma   90.00
#
_symmetry.space_group_name_H-M   'P 1'
#
loop_
_entity.id
_entity.type
_entity.pdbx_description
1 polymer ?
#
loop_
_entity_poly.entity_id
_entity_poly.type
_entity_poly.pdbx_seq_one_letter_code
_entity_poly.pdbx_strand_id
1 'polypeptide(L)'
;MLEISPRKIARVIVRARALDAKVARWDSPGDTADGDAILETRPGDGMESELRQYIADLNDDEQASLVAVMWIGRGTYDADELAEAIETAKQEKTSPTESYLMGVPMLSDFLEDGLDALGYSVEEAEEGIL
;
A
#
# COMPACT_ATOMS: atom_id res chain seq x y z
N MET A 1 18.31 2.85 7.64
CA MET A 1 18.48 2.41 6.23
C MET A 1 17.20 1.73 5.83
N LEU A 2 16.73 1.92 4.60
CA LEU A 2 15.49 1.30 4.12
C LEU A 2 15.65 -0.23 4.12
N GLU A 3 14.80 -0.94 4.87
CA GLU A 3 14.88 -2.41 5.02
C GLU A 3 14.10 -3.15 3.92
N ILE A 4 13.43 -2.41 3.06
CA ILE A 4 12.73 -2.90 1.87
C ILE A 4 13.31 -2.24 0.62
N SER A 5 13.43 -2.99 -0.48
CA SER A 5 13.89 -2.39 -1.74
C SER A 5 12.82 -1.45 -2.32
N PRO A 6 13.19 -0.29 -2.90
CA PRO A 6 12.24 0.62 -3.56
C PRO A 6 11.34 -0.06 -4.60
N ARG A 7 11.88 -1.02 -5.36
CA ARG A 7 11.11 -1.81 -6.34
C ARG A 7 9.95 -2.60 -5.73
N LYS A 8 10.12 -3.13 -4.51
CA LYS A 8 9.05 -3.82 -3.80
C LYS A 8 7.93 -2.86 -3.40
N ILE A 9 8.28 -1.64 -2.98
CA ILE A 9 7.32 -0.57 -2.67
C ILE A 9 6.59 -0.11 -3.95
N ALA A 10 7.32 0.12 -5.04
CA ALA A 10 6.73 0.48 -6.34
C ALA A 10 5.68 -0.53 -6.80
N ARG A 11 5.92 -1.83 -6.60
CA ARG A 11 4.91 -2.86 -6.88
C ARG A 11 3.64 -2.68 -6.05
N VAL A 12 3.76 -2.30 -4.77
CA VAL A 12 2.61 -2.01 -3.91
C VAL A 12 1.87 -0.78 -4.42
N ILE A 13 2.58 0.29 -4.81
CA ILE A 13 2.01 1.53 -5.36
C ILE A 13 1.16 1.22 -6.60
N VAL A 14 1.71 0.54 -7.60
CA VAL A 14 1.01 0.18 -8.84
C VAL A 14 -0.28 -0.60 -8.56
N ARG A 15 -0.21 -1.57 -7.64
CA ARG A 15 -1.36 -2.41 -7.28
C ARG A 15 -2.40 -1.64 -6.48
N ALA A 16 -1.99 -0.80 -5.53
CA ALA A 16 -2.86 0.06 -4.75
C ALA A 16 -3.61 1.06 -5.66
N ARG A 17 -2.93 1.73 -6.60
CA ARG A 17 -3.58 2.63 -7.59
C ARG A 17 -4.65 1.91 -8.41
N ALA A 18 -4.35 0.68 -8.85
CA ALA A 18 -5.30 -0.12 -9.62
C ALA A 18 -6.56 -0.49 -8.81
N LEU A 19 -6.41 -0.71 -7.49
CA LEU A 19 -7.53 -0.93 -6.58
C LEU A 19 -8.32 0.35 -6.35
N ASP A 20 -7.66 1.46 -6.07
CA ASP A 20 -8.30 2.77 -5.85
C ASP A 20 -9.13 3.20 -7.06
N ALA A 21 -8.57 3.10 -8.27
CA ALA A 21 -9.27 3.39 -9.52
C ALA A 21 -10.49 2.48 -9.74
N LYS A 22 -10.40 1.21 -9.32
CA LYS A 22 -11.52 0.27 -9.39
C LYS A 22 -12.60 0.62 -8.38
N VAL A 23 -12.27 0.92 -7.13
CA VAL A 23 -13.23 1.31 -6.09
C VAL A 23 -13.99 2.57 -6.50
N ALA A 24 -13.29 3.60 -6.99
CA ALA A 24 -13.91 4.83 -7.49
C ALA A 24 -14.94 4.60 -8.61
N ARG A 25 -14.71 3.60 -9.47
CA ARG A 25 -15.66 3.19 -10.52
C ARG A 25 -16.97 2.63 -9.95
N TRP A 26 -16.91 1.91 -8.83
CA TRP A 26 -18.10 1.32 -8.19
C TRP A 26 -18.81 2.31 -7.26
N ASP A 27 -18.11 3.32 -6.73
CA ASP A 27 -18.68 4.35 -5.85
C ASP A 27 -19.42 5.47 -6.60
N SER A 28 -19.36 5.46 -7.94
CA SER A 28 -20.11 6.39 -8.79
C SER A 28 -21.59 6.03 -8.82
N PRO A 29 -22.51 6.93 -8.38
CA PRO A 29 -23.94 6.65 -8.38
C PRO A 29 -24.50 6.79 -9.80
N GLY A 30 -24.52 5.68 -10.55
CA GLY A 30 -25.12 5.62 -11.87
C GLY A 30 -25.11 4.22 -12.47
N ASP A 31 -26.24 3.52 -12.34
CA ASP A 31 -26.66 2.31 -13.06
C ASP A 31 -25.91 1.01 -12.68
N THR A 32 -26.52 -0.07 -12.16
CA THR A 32 -27.91 -0.57 -12.20
C THR A 32 -28.26 -1.35 -10.93
N ALA A 33 -29.55 -1.31 -10.60
CA ALA A 33 -30.22 -2.19 -9.65
C ALA A 33 -30.01 -3.68 -9.95
N ASP A 34 -29.76 -4.47 -8.90
CA ASP A 34 -30.54 -5.63 -8.49
C ASP A 34 -29.90 -6.17 -7.20
N GLY A 35 -30.60 -6.02 -6.07
CA GLY A 35 -30.11 -6.32 -4.72
C GLY A 35 -30.03 -7.81 -4.38
N ASP A 36 -29.88 -8.69 -5.38
CA ASP A 36 -29.96 -10.15 -5.22
C ASP A 36 -28.85 -10.91 -5.99
N ALA A 37 -27.71 -10.28 -6.24
CA ALA A 37 -26.50 -10.98 -6.65
C ALA A 37 -25.60 -11.19 -5.42
N ILE A 38 -25.93 -12.26 -4.69
CA ILE A 38 -25.03 -13.11 -3.89
C ILE A 38 -23.62 -12.53 -3.67
N LEU A 39 -23.38 -12.18 -2.42
CA LEU A 39 -22.18 -11.62 -1.79
C LEU A 39 -20.91 -12.51 -1.88
N GLU A 40 -20.81 -13.47 -2.81
CA GLU A 40 -19.83 -14.57 -2.69
C GLU A 40 -18.66 -14.54 -3.67
N THR A 41 -18.57 -13.59 -4.61
CA THR A 41 -17.28 -13.32 -5.28
C THR A 41 -17.33 -11.99 -6.02
N ARG A 42 -16.86 -10.90 -5.39
CA ARG A 42 -16.61 -9.68 -6.16
C ARG A 42 -15.44 -10.00 -7.10
N PRO A 43 -15.52 -9.72 -8.41
CA PRO A 43 -14.35 -9.78 -9.30
C PRO A 43 -13.24 -8.76 -8.93
N GLY A 44 -13.36 -8.06 -7.78
CA GLY A 44 -12.32 -7.27 -7.11
C GLY A 44 -11.46 -8.05 -6.12
N ASP A 45 -11.94 -9.18 -5.60
CA ASP A 45 -11.24 -9.99 -4.60
C ASP A 45 -9.87 -10.47 -5.06
N GLY A 46 -9.71 -10.80 -6.35
CA GLY A 46 -8.44 -11.34 -6.85
C GLY A 46 -7.26 -10.37 -6.73
N MET A 47 -7.46 -9.10 -7.12
CA MET A 47 -6.41 -8.08 -7.07
C MET A 47 -6.15 -7.61 -5.64
N GLU A 48 -7.22 -7.46 -4.86
CA GLU A 48 -7.11 -7.09 -3.45
C GLU A 48 -6.38 -8.19 -2.66
N SER A 49 -6.75 -9.46 -2.90
CA SER A 49 -6.12 -10.63 -2.30
C SER A 49 -4.69 -10.83 -2.77
N GLU A 50 -4.35 -10.54 -4.04
CA GLU A 50 -2.97 -10.56 -4.53
C GLU A 50 -2.11 -9.53 -3.79
N LEU A 51 -2.59 -8.28 -3.65
CA LEU A 51 -1.84 -7.25 -2.93
C LEU A 51 -1.69 -7.59 -1.45
N ARG A 52 -2.77 -8.07 -0.83
CA ARG A 52 -2.78 -8.53 0.57
C ARG A 52 -1.77 -9.66 0.79
N GLN A 53 -1.77 -10.68 -0.06
CA GLN A 53 -0.81 -11.79 0.02
C GLN A 53 0.62 -11.30 -0.22
N TYR A 54 0.84 -10.44 -1.19
CA TYR A 54 2.17 -9.90 -1.47
C TYR A 54 2.76 -9.14 -0.27
N ILE A 55 1.95 -8.34 0.43
CA ILE A 55 2.39 -7.65 1.66
C ILE A 55 2.62 -8.66 2.80
N ALA A 56 1.77 -9.67 2.93
CA ALA A 56 1.91 -10.71 3.94
C ALA A 56 3.19 -11.57 3.74
N ASP A 57 3.62 -11.77 2.50
CA ASP A 57 4.83 -12.52 2.13
C ASP A 57 6.14 -11.74 2.36
N LEU A 58 6.06 -10.42 2.63
CA LEU A 58 7.22 -9.64 3.04
C LEU A 58 7.70 -10.08 4.42
N ASN A 59 9.01 -9.99 4.69
CA ASN A 59 9.52 -10.25 6.04
C ASN A 59 9.13 -9.11 7.01
N ASP A 60 9.27 -9.33 8.32
CA ASP A 60 8.85 -8.35 9.33
C ASP A 60 9.54 -6.98 9.19
N ASP A 61 10.82 -6.96 8.83
CA ASP A 61 11.58 -5.71 8.61
C ASP A 61 11.07 -4.97 7.37
N GLU A 62 10.78 -5.70 6.30
CA GLU A 62 10.20 -5.15 5.07
C GLU A 62 8.80 -4.59 5.30
N GLN A 63 7.97 -5.30 6.07
CA GLN A 63 6.62 -4.85 6.44
C GLN A 63 6.69 -3.56 7.29
N ALA A 64 7.58 -3.52 8.28
CA ALA A 64 7.78 -2.32 9.10
C ALA A 64 8.30 -1.15 8.28
N SER A 65 9.25 -1.40 7.37
CA SER A 65 9.77 -0.38 6.47
C SER A 65 8.72 0.14 5.50
N LEU A 66 7.81 -0.70 5.02
CA LEU A 66 6.69 -0.28 4.17
C LEU A 66 5.71 0.63 4.93
N VAL A 67 5.39 0.29 6.19
CA VAL A 67 4.55 1.13 7.06
C VAL A 67 5.21 2.46 7.34
N ALA A 68 6.52 2.47 7.63
CA ALA A 68 7.28 3.68 7.89
C ALA A 68 7.28 4.63 6.67
N VAL A 69 7.46 4.10 5.46
CA VAL A 69 7.38 4.90 4.21
C VAL A 69 5.99 5.52 4.05
N MET A 70 4.92 4.75 4.28
CA MET A 70 3.56 5.28 4.23
C MET A 70 3.34 6.41 5.26
N TRP A 71 3.86 6.25 6.49
CA TRP A 71 3.79 7.28 7.51
C TRP A 71 4.55 8.55 7.15
N ILE A 72 5.70 8.43 6.47
CA ILE A 72 6.47 9.58 5.98
C ILE A 72 5.68 10.33 4.90
N GLY A 73 5.15 9.63 3.89
CA GLY A 73 4.35 10.31 2.86
C GLY A 73 3.03 10.90 3.40
N ARG A 74 2.50 10.35 4.48
CA ARG A 74 1.36 10.93 5.20
C ARG A 74 1.73 12.16 6.06
N GLY A 75 3.03 12.41 6.29
CA GLY A 75 3.53 13.46 7.17
C GLY A 75 3.38 13.16 8.67
N THR A 76 3.34 11.87 9.04
CA THR A 76 3.38 11.44 10.45
C THR A 76 4.81 11.48 10.99
N TYR A 77 5.79 11.22 10.12
CA TYR A 77 7.23 11.31 10.38
C TYR A 77 7.90 12.06 9.23
N ASP A 78 9.03 12.70 9.50
CA ASP A 78 9.90 13.26 8.47
C ASP A 78 10.84 12.19 7.87
N ALA A 79 11.41 12.46 6.70
CA ALA A 79 12.34 11.54 6.03
C ALA A 79 13.57 11.19 6.88
N ASP A 80 14.09 12.16 7.64
CA ASP A 80 15.21 11.99 8.57
C ASP A 80 14.86 11.10 9.78
N GLU A 81 13.56 10.91 10.06
CA GLU A 81 13.03 10.10 11.17
C GLU A 81 12.71 8.66 10.74
N LEU A 82 13.09 8.24 9.53
CA LEU A 82 12.81 6.89 9.00
C LEU A 82 13.18 5.76 9.98
N ALA A 83 14.32 5.85 10.66
CA ALA A 83 14.74 4.82 11.60
C ALA A 83 13.78 4.70 12.81
N GLU A 84 13.29 5.84 13.32
CA GLU A 84 12.32 5.87 14.40
C GLU A 84 10.94 5.38 13.94
N ALA A 85 10.52 5.77 12.73
CA ALA A 85 9.29 5.30 12.12
C ALA A 85 9.29 3.76 11.94
N ILE A 86 10.41 3.17 11.49
CA ILE A 86 10.57 1.73 11.37
C ILE A 86 10.48 1.05 12.74
N GLU A 87 11.19 1.57 13.73
CA GLU A 87 11.18 0.99 15.08
C GLU A 87 9.77 1.05 15.68
N THR A 88 9.09 2.18 15.55
CA THR A 88 7.69 2.35 15.97
C THR A 88 6.78 1.37 15.24
N ALA A 89 6.93 1.19 13.92
CA ALA A 89 6.15 0.24 13.15
C ALA A 89 6.34 -1.21 13.62
N LYS A 90 7.55 -1.59 14.04
CA LYS A 90 7.82 -2.92 14.64
C LYS A 90 7.15 -3.07 16.01
N GLN A 91 7.20 -2.03 16.85
CA GLN A 91 6.63 -2.05 18.19
C GLN A 91 5.09 -2.03 18.19
N GLU A 92 4.49 -1.26 17.29
CA GLU A 92 3.04 -1.08 17.22
C GLU A 92 2.33 -2.09 16.30
N LYS A 93 3.05 -3.11 15.81
CA LYS A 93 2.50 -4.20 14.98
C LYS A 93 1.54 -5.09 15.78
N THR A 94 0.34 -4.58 16.02
CA THR A 94 -0.75 -5.24 16.77
C THR A 94 -1.74 -5.96 15.87
N SER A 95 -1.69 -5.68 14.56
CA SER A 95 -2.52 -6.30 13.53
C SER A 95 -1.65 -6.70 12.34
N PRO A 96 -2.12 -7.64 11.49
CA PRO A 96 -1.40 -8.00 10.28
C PRO A 96 -1.19 -6.78 9.38
N THR A 97 0.05 -6.54 8.95
CA THR A 97 0.43 -5.31 8.23
C THR A 97 -0.34 -5.16 6.93
N GLU A 98 -0.61 -6.24 6.23
CA GLU A 98 -1.45 -6.25 5.03
C GLU A 98 -2.88 -5.81 5.33
N SER A 99 -3.45 -6.16 6.49
CA SER A 99 -4.78 -5.70 6.87
C SER A 99 -4.79 -4.21 7.24
N TYR A 100 -3.74 -3.75 7.92
CA TYR A 100 -3.57 -2.34 8.27
C TYR A 100 -3.43 -1.45 7.03
N LEU A 101 -2.50 -1.77 6.14
CA LEU A 101 -2.22 -0.97 4.94
C LEU A 101 -3.40 -0.95 3.97
N MET A 102 -4.10 -2.08 3.79
CA MET A 102 -5.29 -2.15 2.93
C MET A 102 -6.46 -1.31 3.46
N GLY A 103 -6.45 -0.91 4.73
CA GLY A 103 -7.41 0.02 5.31
C GLY A 103 -7.05 1.50 5.13
N VAL A 104 -5.85 1.80 4.60
CA VAL A 104 -5.40 3.17 4.37
C VAL A 104 -5.95 3.69 3.04
N PRO A 105 -6.81 4.72 3.04
CA PRO A 105 -7.25 5.34 1.79
C PRO A 105 -6.07 6.04 1.12
N MET A 106 -6.02 6.03 -0.22
CA MET A 106 -4.92 6.66 -0.99
C MET A 106 -3.55 6.13 -0.57
N LEU A 107 -3.46 4.83 -0.23
CA LEU A 107 -2.22 4.18 0.16
C LEU A 107 -1.12 4.39 -0.89
N SER A 108 -1.51 4.36 -2.17
CA SER A 108 -0.59 4.54 -3.29
C SER A 108 0.11 5.90 -3.25
N ASP A 109 -0.66 6.98 -3.06
CA ASP A 109 -0.14 8.34 -2.98
C ASP A 109 0.82 8.51 -1.79
N PHE A 110 0.46 7.99 -0.61
CA PHE A 110 1.34 8.08 0.56
C PHE A 110 2.65 7.29 0.40
N LEU A 111 2.64 6.15 -0.28
CA LEU A 111 3.86 5.39 -0.52
C LEU A 111 4.77 6.07 -1.54
N GLU A 112 4.19 6.75 -2.53
CA GLU A 112 4.92 7.54 -3.52
C GLU A 112 5.57 8.76 -2.87
N ASP A 113 4.78 9.56 -2.15
CA ASP A 113 5.28 10.74 -1.42
C ASP A 113 6.38 10.33 -0.42
N GLY A 114 6.22 9.19 0.25
CA GLY A 114 7.22 8.65 1.17
C GLY A 114 8.52 8.23 0.49
N LEU A 115 8.45 7.63 -0.71
CA LEU A 115 9.65 7.29 -1.49
C LEU A 115 10.37 8.54 -1.99
N ASP A 116 9.62 9.53 -2.49
CA ASP A 116 10.17 10.79 -2.98
C ASP A 116 10.86 11.57 -1.85
N ALA A 117 10.22 11.65 -0.68
CA ALA A 117 10.80 12.27 0.52
C ALA A 117 12.12 11.60 0.95
N LEU A 118 12.25 10.30 0.72
CA LEU A 118 13.47 9.51 1.01
C LEU A 118 14.51 9.58 -0.11
N GLY A 119 14.22 10.31 -1.20
CA GLY A 119 15.13 10.50 -2.33
C GLY A 119 15.12 9.35 -3.35
N TYR A 120 14.06 8.54 -3.40
CA TYR A 120 13.89 7.48 -4.39
C TYR A 120 12.84 7.88 -5.43
N SER A 121 13.19 7.80 -6.72
CA SER A 121 12.19 7.95 -7.79
C SER A 121 11.32 6.70 -7.89
N VAL A 122 10.00 6.90 -7.86
CA VAL A 122 9.03 5.82 -8.12
C VAL A 122 9.12 5.34 -9.55
N GLU A 123 9.31 6.24 -10.52
CA GLU A 123 9.40 5.92 -11.95
C GLU A 123 10.57 4.97 -12.22
N GLU A 124 11.74 5.25 -11.63
CA GLU A 124 12.92 4.38 -11.74
C GLU A 124 12.69 3.02 -11.05
N ALA A 125 11.95 3.00 -9.94
CA ALA A 125 11.61 1.78 -9.22
C ALA A 125 10.55 0.92 -9.95
N GLU A 126 9.72 1.55 -10.78
CA GLU A 126 8.74 0.91 -11.66
C GLU A 126 9.38 0.36 -12.95
N GLU A 127 10.56 0.83 -13.35
CA GLU A 127 11.28 0.39 -14.55
C GLU A 127 11.63 -1.12 -14.43
N GLY A 128 10.83 -1.96 -15.11
CA GLY A 128 10.92 -3.43 -15.06
C GLY A 128 9.83 -4.14 -14.25
N ILE A 129 8.80 -3.43 -13.79
CA ILE A 129 7.54 -4.02 -13.27
C ILE A 129 6.49 -4.17 -14.39
N LEU A 130 6.58 -3.33 -15.44
CA LEU A 130 5.74 -3.33 -16.63
C LEU A 130 6.22 -4.29 -17.73
#